data_AF-A0A258DTF8-F1
#
_entry.id   AF-A0A258DTF8-F1
#
_cell.length_a   1.000
_cell.length_b   1.000
_cell.length_c   1.000
_cell.angle_alpha   90.00
_cell.angle_beta   90.00
_cell.angle_gamma   90.00
#
_symmetry.space_group_name_H-M   'P 1'
#
loop_
_entity.id
_entity.type
_entity.pdbx_description
1 polymer ?
#
loop_
_entity_poly.entity_id
_entity_poly.type
_entity_poly.pdbx_seq_one_letter_code
_entity_poly.pdbx_strand_id
1 'polypeptide(L)' 'MENLLKRITLDPEIVHGKPAIRGTRILVSSILEYLAGGDSVDEILKEFKELTKEDILACLAYASKAINHQEFKIPAA' A
#
# COMPACT_ATOMS: atom_id res chain seq x y z
N MET A 1 -1.09 15.00 2.65
CA MET A 1 -1.18 13.58 3.05
C MET A 1 -2.62 13.08 3.24
N GLU A 2 -3.52 13.85 3.87
CA GLU A 2 -4.91 13.41 4.17
C GLU A 2 -5.72 12.94 2.95
N ASN A 3 -5.40 13.43 1.75
CA ASN A 3 -6.09 13.04 0.53
C ASN A 3 -5.66 11.66 0.00
N LEU A 4 -4.45 11.19 0.33
CA LEU A 4 -3.93 9.91 -0.18
C LEU A 4 -4.61 8.71 0.49
N LEU A 5 -4.85 8.78 1.80
CA LEU A 5 -5.48 7.67 2.53
C LEU A 5 -6.91 7.36 2.05
N LYS A 6 -7.59 8.32 1.42
CA LYS A 6 -8.89 8.09 0.79
C LYS A 6 -8.79 7.07 -0.34
N ARG A 7 -7.63 6.84 -0.93
CA ARG A 7 -7.41 5.81 -1.97
C ARG A 7 -7.27 4.41 -1.40
N ILE A 8 -7.18 4.25 -0.08
CA ILE A 8 -7.16 2.93 0.57
C ILE A 8 -8.55 2.63 1.13
N THR A 9 -8.98 1.39 0.99
CA THR A 9 -10.23 0.86 1.55
C THR A 9 -9.94 -0.34 2.44
N LEU A 10 -10.74 -0.48 3.50
CA LEU A 10 -10.80 -1.67 4.33
C LEU A 10 -12.25 -2.14 4.31
N ASP A 11 -12.52 -3.11 3.47
CA ASP A 11 -13.85 -3.65 3.27
C ASP A 11 -13.82 -5.16 3.60
N PRO A 12 -14.59 -5.62 4.61
CA PRO A 12 -14.63 -7.04 4.97
C PRO A 12 -14.97 -7.97 3.80
N GLU A 13 -15.72 -7.49 2.81
CA GLU A 13 -16.10 -8.25 1.61
C GLU A 13 -14.98 -8.28 0.55
N ILE A 14 -13.99 -7.39 0.67
CA ILE A 14 -12.84 -7.29 -0.25
C ILE A 14 -11.58 -7.79 0.46
N VAL A 15 -11.05 -8.91 -0.03
CA VAL A 15 -9.81 -9.53 0.47
C VAL A 15 -9.79 -9.69 2.00
N HIS A 16 -10.95 -10.06 2.56
CA HIS A 16 -11.14 -10.33 3.99
C HIS A 16 -10.82 -9.14 4.92
N GLY A 17 -11.12 -7.91 4.49
CA GLY A 17 -10.91 -6.71 5.31
C GLY A 17 -9.47 -6.22 5.34
N LYS A 18 -8.57 -6.80 4.54
CA LYS A 18 -7.20 -6.30 4.41
C LYS A 18 -7.17 -4.96 3.67
N PRO A 19 -6.25 -4.05 4.01
CA PRO A 19 -6.10 -2.77 3.32
C PRO A 19 -5.80 -2.98 1.83
N ALA A 20 -6.67 -2.47 0.98
CA ALA A 20 -6.57 -2.55 -0.47
C ALA A 20 -6.73 -1.18 -1.12
N ILE A 21 -6.23 -1.03 -2.34
CA ILE A 21 -6.45 0.19 -3.13
C ILE A 21 -7.94 0.24 -3.54
N ARG A 22 -8.58 1.39 -3.37
CA ARG A 22 -10.01 1.59 -3.59
C ARG A 22 -10.36 1.26 -5.03
N GLY A 23 -11.39 0.42 -5.21
CA GLY A 23 -11.86 0.00 -6.52
C GLY A 23 -11.04 -1.12 -7.15
N THR A 24 -10.03 -1.65 -6.45
CA THR A 24 -9.26 -2.82 -6.88
C THR A 24 -9.27 -3.89 -5.78
N ARG A 25 -8.73 -5.07 -6.11
CA ARG A 25 -8.42 -6.13 -5.12
C ARG A 25 -6.92 -6.19 -4.81
N ILE A 26 -6.18 -5.14 -5.17
CA ILE A 26 -4.74 -5.06 -4.98
C ILE A 26 -4.46 -4.59 -3.56
N LEU A 27 -3.77 -5.44 -2.79
CA LEU A 27 -3.44 -5.17 -1.40
C LEU A 27 -2.34 -4.11 -1.29
N VAL A 28 -2.44 -3.30 -0.24
CA VAL A 28 -1.35 -2.38 0.14
C VAL A 28 -0.07 -3.17 0.42
N SER A 29 -0.18 -4.33 1.10
CA SER A 29 0.98 -5.18 1.39
C SER A 29 1.69 -5.66 0.13
N SER A 30 0.94 -6.06 -0.91
CA SER A 30 1.52 -6.52 -2.17
C SER A 30 2.38 -5.44 -2.82
N ILE A 31 1.89 -4.19 -2.89
CA ILE A 31 2.67 -3.08 -3.44
C ILE A 31 3.95 -2.82 -2.63
N LEU A 32 3.87 -2.92 -1.29
CA LEU A 32 5.04 -2.78 -0.43
C LEU A 32 6.04 -3.93 -0.60
N GLU A 33 5.57 -5.15 -0.87
CA GLU A 33 6.40 -6.32 -1.16
C GLU A 33 7.17 -6.16 -2.48
N TYR A 34 6.53 -5.70 -3.56
CA TYR A 34 7.22 -5.37 -4.82
C TYR A 34 8.30 -4.29 -4.60
N LEU A 35 7.96 -3.20 -3.92
CA LEU A 35 8.92 -2.14 -3.60
C LEU A 35 10.09 -2.65 -2.73
N ALA A 36 9.82 -3.54 -1.78
CA ALA A 36 10.85 -4.17 -0.97
C ALA A 36 11.71 -5.17 -1.77
N GLY A 37 11.15 -5.78 -2.82
CA GLY A 37 11.85 -6.62 -3.79
C GLY A 37 12.79 -5.85 -4.72
N GLY A 38 12.68 -4.51 -4.75
CA GLY A 38 13.52 -3.63 -5.55
C GLY A 38 12.85 -3.09 -6.82
N ASP A 39 11.58 -3.42 -7.05
CA ASP A 39 10.83 -2.88 -8.18
C ASP A 39 10.65 -1.36 -8.04
N SER A 40 10.80 -0.67 -9.16
CA SER A 40 10.51 0.76 -9.25
C SER A 40 9.01 1.01 -9.37
N VAL A 41 8.59 2.22 -9.00
CA VAL A 41 7.20 2.69 -9.16
C VAL A 41 6.74 2.53 -10.62
N ASP A 42 7.60 2.81 -11.59
CA ASP A 42 7.24 2.74 -13.01
C ASP A 42 7.09 1.28 -13.49
N GLU A 43 7.82 0.32 -12.92
CA GLU A 43 7.63 -1.11 -13.20
C GLU A 43 6.29 -1.61 -12.65
N ILE A 44 5.98 -1.24 -11.40
CA ILE A 44 4.70 -1.57 -10.77
C ILE A 44 3.54 -1.00 -11.59
N LEU A 45 3.63 0.24 -12.09
CA LEU A 45 2.59 0.84 -12.92
C LEU A 45 2.45 0.19 -14.31
N LYS A 46 3.51 -0.44 -14.83
CA LYS A 46 3.44 -1.22 -16.08
C LYS A 46 2.73 -2.55 -15.87
N GLU A 47 2.94 -3.19 -14.73
CA GLU A 47 2.27 -4.45 -14.36
C GLU A 47 0.80 -4.20 -14.00
N PHE A 48 0.54 -3.19 -13.18
CA PHE A 48 -0.79 -2.81 -12.70
C PHE A 48 -1.28 -1.53 -13.39
N LYS A 49 -1.75 -1.67 -14.64
CA LYS A 49 -2.19 -0.55 -15.49
C LYS A 49 -3.39 0.24 -14.95
N GLU A 50 -4.13 -0.35 -14.02
CA GLU A 50 -5.25 0.28 -13.32
C GLU A 50 -4.81 1.21 -12.18
N LEU A 51 -3.53 1.16 -11.80
CA LEU A 51 -2.99 1.99 -10.74
C LEU A 51 -2.42 3.29 -11.27
N THR A 52 -2.44 4.28 -10.41
CA THR A 52 -1.78 5.57 -10.60
C THR A 52 -0.64 5.72 -9.60
N LYS A 53 0.28 6.64 -9.87
CA LYS A 53 1.38 6.94 -8.95
C LYS A 53 0.86 7.34 -7.56
N GLU A 54 -0.27 8.03 -7.51
CA GLU A 54 -0.93 8.43 -6.27
C GLU A 54 -1.44 7.23 -5.45
N ASP A 55 -1.78 6.10 -6.09
CA ASP A 55 -2.17 4.88 -5.37
C ASP A 55 -0.97 4.25 -4.68
N ILE A 56 0.19 4.22 -5.33
CA ILE A 56 1.44 3.74 -4.73
C ILE A 56 1.86 4.66 -3.57
N LEU A 57 1.74 5.98 -3.73
CA LEU A 57 1.97 6.93 -2.64
C LEU A 57 0.96 6.76 -1.49
N ALA A 58 -0.28 6.37 -1.78
CA ALA A 58 -1.27 6.06 -0.76
C ALA A 58 -0.92 4.80 0.03
N CYS A 59 -0.37 3.76 -0.62
CA CYS A 59 0.15 2.57 0.05
C CYS A 59 1.26 2.93 1.04
N LEU A 60 2.23 3.75 0.62
CA LEU A 60 3.32 4.24 1.48
C LEU A 60 2.80 5.11 2.65
N ALA A 61 1.85 6.01 2.37
CA ALA A 61 1.24 6.85 3.40
C ALA A 61 0.46 6.03 4.44
N TYR A 62 -0.24 4.98 3.99
CA TYR A 62 -0.92 4.03 4.87
C TYR A 62 0.09 3.29 5.76
N ALA A 63 1.17 2.74 5.17
CA ALA A 63 2.21 2.04 5.91
C ALA A 63 2.87 2.92 6.98
N SER A 64 3.23 4.15 6.61
CA SER A 64 3.82 5.13 7.53
C SER A 64 2.89 5.41 8.73
N LYS A 65 1.59 5.59 8.49
CA LYS A 65 0.62 5.75 9.58
C LYS A 65 0.46 4.48 10.41
N ALA A 66 0.37 3.32 9.77
CA ALA A 66 0.18 2.05 10.48
C ALA A 66 1.34 1.76 11.44
N ILE A 67 2.59 2.01 11.01
CA ILE A 67 3.79 1.84 11.84
C ILE A 67 3.85 2.88 12.96
N ASN A 68 3.47 4.13 12.71
CA ASN A 68 3.44 5.13 13.79
C ASN A 68 2.41 4.81 14.90
N HIS A 69 1.45 3.94 14.62
CA HIS A 69 0.48 3.44 15.60
C HIS A 69 0.86 2.06 16.19
N GLN A 70 1.96 1.43 15.73
CA GLN A 70 2.38 0.10 16.16
C GLN A 70 3.91 0.02 16.35
N GLU A 71 4.36 -0.33 17.56
CA GLU A 71 5.79 -0.57 17.80
C GLU A 71 6.25 -1.87 17.13
N PHE A 72 7.16 -1.76 16.16
CA PHE A 72 7.89 -2.90 15.61
C PHE A 72 9.26 -3.00 16.30
N LYS A 73 9.56 -4.16 16.89
CA LYS A 73 10.89 -4.46 17.42
C LYS A 73 11.82 -4.84 16.28
N ILE A 74 12.60 -3.88 15.81
CA ILE A 74 13.68 -4.12 14.85
C ILE A 74 14.96 -4.33 15.66
N PRO A 75 15.68 -5.46 15.50
CA PRO A 75 16.99 -5.63 16.12
C PRO A 75 17.90 -4.49 15.68
N ALA A 76 18.56 -3.84 16.63
CA ALA A 76 19.61 -2.89 16.30
C ALA A 76 20.73 -3.63 15.56
N ALA A 77 21.25 -3.01 14.50
CA ALA A 77 22.38 -3.50 13.72
C ALA A 77 23.68 -3.50 14.54
#